data_AF-A0A832PWH6-F1
#
_entry.id   AF-A0A832PWH6-F1
#
_cell.length_a   1.000
_cell.length_b   1.000
_cell.length_c   1.000
_cell.angle_alpha   90.00
_cell.angle_beta   90.00
_cell.angle_gamma   90.00
#
_symmetry.space_group_name_H-M   'P 1'
#
loop_
_entity.id
_entity.type
_entity.pdbx_description
1 polymer ?
#
loop_
_entity_poly.entity_id
_entity_poly.type
_entity_poly.pdbx_seq_one_letter_code
_entity_poly.pdbx_strand_id
1 'polypeptide(L)'
;MVNAANTQKRDSWPAIIAILFSVAATILALSGLLMDDEALLAWLGVKSFLNDPIAMIFFQKFHPSNQLLLAVPTLIGWRAYLMAHTTMAGLTIFFLGQSSNLLGGNGSITALVLALSPPFIVSAVTGQSNTSAMFLFALALWLALKDHRARVLAGLILGFALWTRYEFAFLFAGLAFFIAFVQRDLKAALFTLIWPALYLSAGAAWHKDLLWFLHFPQLYLD
;
A
#
# COMPACT_ATOMS: atom_id res chain seq x y z
N MET A 1 27.58 -5.32 29.83
CA MET A 1 26.88 -6.58 30.19
C MET A 1 25.47 -6.24 30.65
N VAL A 2 24.51 -6.30 29.72
CA VAL A 2 23.10 -6.56 30.02
C VAL A 2 22.85 -7.88 29.29
N ASN A 3 22.61 -8.96 30.04
CA ASN A 3 22.26 -10.25 29.49
C ASN A 3 20.89 -10.13 28.83
N ALA A 4 20.85 -9.71 27.56
CA ALA A 4 19.68 -9.72 26.71
C ALA A 4 19.40 -11.13 26.17
N ALA A 5 19.47 -12.13 27.03
CA ALA A 5 18.74 -13.38 26.85
C ALA A 5 17.29 -13.16 27.33
N ASN A 6 16.67 -12.06 26.89
CA ASN A 6 15.24 -11.88 27.06
C ASN A 6 14.62 -12.49 25.81
N THR A 7 14.18 -13.73 25.95
CA THR A 7 13.30 -14.40 25.01
C THR A 7 12.19 -13.43 24.62
N GLN A 8 12.34 -12.80 23.46
CA GLN A 8 11.35 -11.93 22.86
C GLN A 8 10.13 -12.82 22.59
N LYS A 9 9.25 -12.93 23.59
CA LYS A 9 8.00 -13.67 23.48
C LYS A 9 7.31 -13.07 22.27
N ARG A 10 7.17 -13.84 21.19
CA ARG A 10 6.52 -13.38 19.96
C ARG A 10 5.17 -12.82 20.37
N ASP A 11 5.04 -11.50 20.36
CA ASP A 11 3.79 -10.85 20.65
C ASP A 11 2.83 -11.16 19.50
N SER A 12 1.94 -12.12 19.75
CA SER A 12 0.96 -12.59 18.78
C SER A 12 -0.24 -11.65 18.67
N TRP A 13 -0.40 -10.69 19.59
CA TRP A 13 -1.55 -9.81 19.64
C TRP A 13 -1.76 -8.98 18.37
N PRO A 14 -0.73 -8.35 17.74
CA PRO A 14 -0.93 -7.66 16.47
C PRO A 14 -1.53 -8.57 15.39
N ALA A 15 -1.16 -9.86 15.37
CA ALA A 15 -1.71 -10.82 14.42
C ALA A 15 -3.18 -11.17 14.75
N ILE A 16 -3.49 -11.38 16.03
CA ILE A 16 -4.86 -11.65 16.47
C ILE A 16 -5.78 -10.47 16.12
N ILE A 17 -5.36 -9.24 16.45
CA ILE A 17 -6.11 -8.01 16.15
C ILE A 17 -6.31 -7.85 14.64
N ALA A 18 -5.27 -8.07 13.84
CA ALA A 18 -5.34 -8.03 12.37
C ALA A 18 -6.34 -9.04 11.79
N ILE A 19 -6.36 -10.28 12.29
CA ILE A 19 -7.29 -11.32 11.85
C ILE A 19 -8.72 -10.93 12.21
N LEU A 20 -8.97 -10.54 13.46
CA LEU A 20 -10.29 -10.12 13.93
C LEU A 20 -10.81 -8.91 13.13
N PHE A 21 -9.95 -7.91 12.89
CA PHE A 21 -10.27 -6.78 12.05
C PHE A 21 -10.63 -7.22 10.63
N SER A 22 -9.81 -8.05 9.99
CA SER A 22 -10.03 -8.50 8.61
C SER A 22 -11.37 -9.22 8.48
N VAL A 23 -11.71 -10.09 9.43
CA VAL A 23 -12.98 -10.82 9.44
C VAL A 23 -14.15 -9.85 9.62
N ALA A 24 -14.11 -8.98 10.63
CA ALA A 24 -15.18 -8.02 10.89
C ALA A 24 -15.37 -7.03 9.73
N ALA A 25 -14.29 -6.48 9.20
CA ALA A 25 -14.30 -5.58 8.06
C ALA A 25 -14.83 -6.29 6.79
N THR A 26 -14.48 -7.56 6.58
CA THR A 26 -15.01 -8.34 5.44
C THR A 26 -16.51 -8.55 5.56
N ILE A 27 -17.01 -8.92 6.74
CA ILE A 27 -18.45 -9.07 6.96
C ILE A 27 -19.17 -7.75 6.67
N LEU A 28 -18.63 -6.63 7.16
CA LEU A 28 -19.21 -5.31 6.94
C LEU A 28 -19.15 -4.90 5.46
N ALA A 29 -18.02 -5.09 4.78
CA ALA A 29 -17.87 -4.77 3.36
C ALA A 29 -18.86 -5.56 2.49
N LEU A 30 -19.03 -6.85 2.78
CA LEU A 30 -19.92 -7.73 2.01
C LEU A 30 -21.41 -7.50 2.32
N SER A 31 -21.74 -6.80 3.41
CA SER A 31 -23.13 -6.41 3.70
C SER A 31 -23.69 -5.38 2.72
N GLY A 32 -22.82 -4.62 2.05
CA GLY A 32 -23.21 -3.55 1.12
C GLY A 32 -23.76 -2.29 1.82
N LEU A 33 -23.71 -2.20 3.15
CA LEU A 33 -24.22 -1.06 3.91
C LEU A 33 -23.39 0.22 3.72
N LEU A 34 -22.13 0.08 3.30
CA LEU A 34 -21.21 1.18 3.06
C LEU A 34 -20.71 1.07 1.62
N MET A 35 -21.23 1.93 0.76
CA MET A 35 -20.75 2.13 -0.61
C MET A 35 -20.19 3.54 -0.74
N ASP A 36 -19.12 3.65 -1.52
CA ASP A 36 -18.36 4.88 -1.72
C ASP A 36 -18.01 5.02 -3.19
N ASP A 37 -18.19 6.23 -3.72
CA ASP A 37 -17.98 6.50 -5.15
C ASP A 37 -16.49 6.43 -5.52
N GLU A 38 -15.57 6.84 -4.63
CA GLU A 38 -14.14 6.72 -4.89
C GLU A 38 -13.71 5.26 -5.00
N ALA A 39 -14.25 4.39 -4.15
CA ALA A 39 -13.96 2.96 -4.21
C ALA A 39 -14.55 2.29 -5.47
N LEU A 40 -15.75 2.69 -5.90
CA LEU A 40 -16.33 2.20 -7.15
C LEU A 40 -15.48 2.65 -8.36
N LEU A 41 -15.04 3.91 -8.37
CA LEU A 41 -14.13 4.43 -9.39
C LEU A 41 -12.80 3.68 -9.40
N ALA A 42 -12.23 3.37 -8.24
CA ALA A 42 -11.00 2.58 -8.13
C ALA A 42 -11.20 1.18 -8.76
N TRP A 43 -12.29 0.50 -8.43
CA TRP A 43 -12.61 -0.81 -9.01
C TRP A 43 -12.86 -0.76 -10.52
N LEU A 44 -13.59 0.25 -11.01
CA LEU A 44 -13.79 0.49 -12.44
C LEU A 44 -12.46 0.74 -13.16
N GLY A 45 -11.53 1.43 -12.52
CA GLY A 45 -10.16 1.61 -13.02
C GLY A 45 -9.45 0.27 -13.22
N VAL A 46 -9.50 -0.62 -12.22
CA VAL A 46 -8.91 -1.97 -12.34
C VAL A 46 -9.63 -2.82 -13.38
N LYS A 47 -10.97 -2.77 -13.43
CA LYS A 47 -11.76 -3.50 -14.43
C LYS A 47 -11.44 -3.05 -15.85
N SER A 48 -11.27 -1.74 -16.04
CA SER A 48 -10.87 -1.19 -17.34
C SER A 48 -9.46 -1.65 -17.70
N PHE A 49 -8.53 -1.68 -16.73
CA PHE A 49 -7.19 -2.24 -16.91
C PHE A 49 -7.20 -3.71 -17.34
N LEU A 50 -8.12 -4.52 -16.83
CA LEU A 50 -8.24 -5.92 -17.27
C LEU A 50 -8.72 -6.07 -18.72
N ASN A 51 -9.42 -5.05 -19.27
CA ASN A 51 -9.91 -5.06 -20.65
C ASN A 51 -8.87 -4.47 -21.63
N ASP A 52 -8.23 -3.36 -21.26
CA ASP A 52 -7.15 -2.74 -22.04
C ASP A 52 -5.96 -2.39 -21.12
N PRO A 53 -5.07 -3.37 -20.86
CA PRO A 53 -3.99 -3.19 -19.90
C PRO A 53 -3.00 -2.09 -20.28
N ILE A 54 -2.72 -1.93 -21.58
CA ILE A 54 -1.69 -1.01 -22.06
C ILE A 54 -2.18 0.43 -21.97
N ALA A 55 -3.40 0.72 -22.41
CA ALA A 55 -3.93 2.08 -22.32
C ALA A 55 -4.14 2.49 -20.85
N MET A 56 -4.65 1.57 -20.04
CA MET A 56 -5.08 1.88 -18.67
C MET A 56 -3.94 2.01 -17.68
N ILE A 57 -2.82 1.31 -17.88
CA ILE A 57 -1.65 1.45 -16.99
C ILE A 57 -1.05 2.87 -17.10
N PHE A 58 -1.15 3.53 -18.25
CA PHE A 58 -0.70 4.92 -18.38
C PHE A 58 -1.79 5.94 -17.99
N PHE A 59 -2.98 5.49 -17.60
CA PHE A 59 -4.03 6.38 -17.13
C PHE A 59 -3.91 6.66 -15.63
N GLN A 60 -3.06 7.66 -15.31
CA GLN A 60 -2.57 7.95 -13.95
C GLN A 60 -3.66 8.15 -12.91
N LYS A 61 -4.81 8.68 -13.33
CA LYS A 61 -5.99 8.91 -12.48
C LYS A 61 -6.45 7.65 -11.74
N PHE A 62 -6.23 6.47 -12.31
CA PHE A 62 -6.63 5.19 -11.70
C PHE A 62 -5.50 4.46 -10.96
N HIS A 63 -4.37 5.13 -10.72
CA HIS A 63 -3.27 4.64 -9.91
C HIS A 63 -2.72 3.27 -10.41
N PRO A 64 -1.72 3.27 -11.30
CA PRO A 64 -1.33 2.06 -12.05
C PRO A 64 -0.82 0.91 -11.17
N SER A 65 -0.13 1.21 -10.07
CA SER A 65 0.27 0.17 -9.12
C SER A 65 -0.94 -0.46 -8.42
N ASN A 66 -1.99 0.32 -8.18
CA ASN A 66 -3.22 -0.18 -7.57
C ASN A 66 -3.94 -1.13 -8.54
N GLN A 67 -3.96 -0.80 -9.84
CA GLN A 67 -4.48 -1.69 -10.87
C GLN A 67 -3.76 -3.03 -10.89
N LEU A 68 -2.43 -3.03 -10.89
CA LEU A 68 -1.63 -4.26 -10.87
C LEU A 68 -1.85 -5.08 -9.59
N LEU A 69 -1.87 -4.42 -8.44
CA LEU A 69 -2.05 -5.07 -7.14
C LEU A 69 -3.41 -5.76 -7.02
N LEU A 70 -4.46 -5.16 -7.60
CA LEU A 70 -5.84 -5.60 -7.47
C LEU A 70 -6.40 -6.28 -8.71
N ALA A 71 -5.59 -6.50 -9.75
CA ALA A 71 -6.01 -7.14 -11.00
C ALA A 71 -6.63 -8.53 -10.75
N VAL A 72 -5.93 -9.39 -10.01
CA VAL A 72 -6.38 -10.76 -9.71
C VAL A 72 -7.68 -10.80 -8.91
N PRO A 73 -7.81 -10.11 -7.75
CA PRO A 73 -9.09 -10.13 -7.04
C PRO A 73 -10.22 -9.49 -7.86
N THR A 74 -9.93 -8.48 -8.69
CA THR A 74 -10.93 -7.87 -9.58
C THR A 74 -11.42 -8.83 -10.66
N LEU A 75 -10.55 -9.70 -11.21
CA LEU A 75 -10.94 -10.74 -12.17
C LEU A 75 -11.99 -11.70 -11.60
N ILE A 76 -11.93 -12.00 -10.31
CA ILE A 76 -12.89 -12.87 -9.61
C ILE A 76 -14.21 -12.12 -9.37
N GLY A 77 -14.13 -10.82 -9.08
CA GLY A 77 -15.29 -9.92 -9.00
C GLY A 77 -15.27 -8.99 -7.79
N TRP A 78 -16.32 -8.19 -7.66
CA TRP A 78 -16.44 -7.13 -6.64
C TRP A 78 -16.23 -7.64 -5.21
N ARG A 79 -16.80 -8.80 -4.85
CA ARG A 79 -16.65 -9.37 -3.50
C ARG A 79 -15.18 -9.72 -3.20
N ALA A 80 -14.47 -10.29 -4.16
CA ALA A 80 -13.06 -10.64 -3.99
C ALA A 80 -12.17 -9.38 -3.92
N TYR A 81 -12.51 -8.33 -4.68
CA TYR A 81 -11.89 -7.01 -4.56
C TYR A 81 -12.02 -6.43 -3.14
N LEU A 82 -13.24 -6.44 -2.57
CA LEU A 82 -13.46 -5.98 -1.21
C LEU A 82 -12.70 -6.83 -0.17
N MET A 83 -12.73 -8.15 -0.32
CA MET A 83 -11.97 -9.06 0.56
C MET A 83 -10.46 -8.82 0.49
N ALA A 84 -9.93 -8.47 -0.69
CA ALA A 84 -8.52 -8.13 -0.83
C ALA A 84 -8.18 -6.86 -0.03
N HIS A 85 -9.03 -5.82 -0.10
CA HIS A 85 -8.84 -4.59 0.68
C HIS A 85 -8.90 -4.81 2.18
N THR A 86 -9.89 -5.54 2.68
CA THR A 86 -10.01 -5.83 4.12
C THR A 86 -8.84 -6.70 4.62
N THR A 87 -8.34 -7.62 3.78
CA THR A 87 -7.13 -8.41 4.07
C THR A 87 -5.89 -7.53 4.11
N MET A 88 -5.70 -6.65 3.12
CA MET A 88 -4.60 -5.69 3.10
C MET A 88 -4.63 -4.78 4.32
N ALA A 89 -5.81 -4.32 4.74
CA ALA A 89 -5.98 -3.52 5.95
C ALA A 89 -5.57 -4.29 7.22
N GLY A 90 -5.95 -5.56 7.35
CA GLY A 90 -5.45 -6.42 8.43
C GLY A 90 -3.94 -6.57 8.41
N LEU A 91 -3.35 -6.79 7.24
CA LEU A 91 -1.89 -6.86 7.10
C LEU A 91 -1.20 -5.54 7.50
N THR A 92 -1.79 -4.39 7.18
CA THR A 92 -1.32 -3.07 7.65
C THR A 92 -1.26 -3.02 9.18
N ILE A 93 -2.33 -3.43 9.86
CA ILE A 93 -2.41 -3.51 11.33
C ILE A 93 -1.29 -4.40 11.88
N PHE A 94 -1.12 -5.58 11.29
CA PHE A 94 -0.07 -6.50 11.70
C PHE A 94 1.32 -5.89 11.52
N PHE A 95 1.65 -5.37 10.34
CA PHE A 95 2.99 -4.85 10.05
C PHE A 95 3.32 -3.59 10.85
N LEU A 96 2.36 -2.70 11.10
CA LEU A 96 2.58 -1.54 11.96
C LEU A 96 2.76 -1.94 13.42
N GLY A 97 1.99 -2.92 13.91
CA GLY A 97 2.20 -3.48 15.25
C GLY A 97 3.60 -4.11 15.40
N GLN A 98 4.03 -4.90 14.42
CA GLN A 98 5.39 -5.47 14.42
C GLN A 98 6.48 -4.40 14.32
N SER A 99 6.27 -3.36 13.49
CA SER A 99 7.21 -2.23 13.36
C SER A 99 7.34 -1.46 14.67
N SER A 100 6.24 -1.23 15.39
CA SER A 100 6.22 -0.61 16.72
C SER A 100 7.05 -1.42 17.73
N ASN A 101 6.89 -2.75 17.75
CA ASN A 101 7.70 -3.63 18.59
C ASN A 101 9.21 -3.54 18.26
N LEU A 102 9.57 -3.46 16.98
CA LEU A 102 10.97 -3.30 16.55
C LEU A 102 11.57 -1.95 16.95
N LEU A 103 10.75 -0.92 17.10
CA LEU A 103 11.14 0.41 17.56
C LEU A 103 11.12 0.56 19.10
N GLY A 104 10.84 -0.52 19.84
CA GLY A 104 10.75 -0.51 21.31
C GLY A 104 9.41 -0.01 21.87
N GLY A 105 8.40 0.18 21.02
CA GLY A 105 7.03 0.52 21.40
C GLY A 105 6.18 -0.70 21.78
N ASN A 106 4.88 -0.47 21.94
CA ASN A 106 3.89 -1.52 22.20
C ASN A 106 3.05 -1.79 20.93
N GLY A 107 3.40 -2.86 20.22
CA GLY A 107 2.74 -3.25 18.97
C GLY A 107 1.28 -3.59 19.11
N SER A 108 0.86 -4.13 20.27
CA SER A 108 -0.55 -4.41 20.56
C SER A 108 -1.38 -3.13 20.62
N ILE A 109 -0.87 -2.08 21.29
CA ILE A 109 -1.53 -0.78 21.36
C ILE A 109 -1.57 -0.14 19.98
N THR A 110 -0.47 -0.16 19.23
CA THR A 110 -0.44 0.37 17.85
C THR A 110 -1.46 -0.33 16.96
N ALA A 111 -1.53 -1.66 17.02
CA ALA A 111 -2.48 -2.45 16.25
C ALA A 111 -3.93 -2.12 16.65
N LEU A 112 -4.22 -2.00 17.95
CA LEU A 112 -5.55 -1.68 18.46
C LEU A 112 -6.01 -0.27 18.06
N VAL A 113 -5.13 0.73 18.20
CA VAL A 113 -5.42 2.12 17.81
C VAL A 113 -5.79 2.20 16.33
N LEU A 114 -5.04 1.50 15.46
CA LEU A 114 -5.36 1.49 14.04
C LEU A 114 -6.64 0.70 13.74
N ALA A 115 -6.82 -0.46 14.36
CA ALA A 115 -8.00 -1.30 14.17
C ALA A 115 -9.30 -0.61 14.58
N LEU A 116 -9.24 0.29 15.58
CA LEU A 116 -10.38 1.06 16.06
C LEU A 116 -10.53 2.43 15.37
N SER A 117 -9.64 2.77 14.43
CA SER A 117 -9.68 4.05 13.72
C SER A 117 -10.83 4.08 12.71
N PRO A 118 -11.87 4.94 12.90
CA PRO A 118 -12.98 5.04 11.97
C PRO A 118 -12.57 5.29 10.51
N PRO A 119 -11.66 6.23 10.18
CA PRO A 119 -11.26 6.44 8.78
C PRO A 119 -10.54 5.23 8.18
N PHE A 120 -9.81 4.45 8.98
CA PHE A 120 -9.15 3.24 8.49
C PHE A 120 -10.16 2.13 8.22
N ILE A 121 -11.16 1.96 9.10
CA ILE A 121 -12.28 1.02 8.88
C ILE A 121 -13.03 1.38 7.60
N VAL A 122 -13.44 2.64 7.45
CA VAL A 122 -14.20 3.10 6.26
C VAL A 122 -13.41 2.84 4.99
N SER A 123 -12.15 3.28 4.93
CA SER A 123 -11.26 3.05 3.79
C SER A 123 -11.13 1.56 3.42
N ALA A 124 -11.05 0.68 4.42
CA ALA A 124 -10.90 -0.76 4.22
C ALA A 124 -12.18 -1.42 3.69
N VAL A 125 -13.34 -1.08 4.25
CA VAL A 125 -14.61 -1.74 3.91
C VAL A 125 -15.21 -1.24 2.61
N THR A 126 -14.92 0.00 2.22
CA THR A 126 -15.39 0.55 0.95
C THR A 126 -14.50 0.10 -0.21
N GLY A 127 -13.21 -0.14 0.04
CA GLY A 127 -12.24 -0.56 -0.99
C GLY A 127 -11.49 0.61 -1.64
N GLN A 128 -11.22 1.66 -0.87
CA GLN A 128 -10.44 2.81 -1.31
C GLN A 128 -8.96 2.45 -1.50
N SER A 129 -8.31 3.07 -2.50
CA SER A 129 -6.88 2.88 -2.79
C SER A 129 -5.96 3.29 -1.63
N ASN A 130 -6.42 4.15 -0.72
CA ASN A 130 -5.73 4.52 0.52
C ASN A 130 -5.31 3.28 1.33
N THR A 131 -6.16 2.26 1.39
CA THR A 131 -5.90 1.00 2.11
C THR A 131 -4.70 0.26 1.51
N SER A 132 -4.64 0.19 0.18
CA SER A 132 -3.55 -0.45 -0.56
C SER A 132 -2.23 0.29 -0.37
N ALA A 133 -2.27 1.62 -0.42
CA ALA A 133 -1.11 2.48 -0.17
C ALA A 133 -0.56 2.30 1.26
N MET A 134 -1.45 2.25 2.26
CA MET A 134 -1.06 2.02 3.66
C MET A 134 -0.52 0.62 3.90
N PHE A 135 -1.05 -0.39 3.23
CA PHE A 135 -0.52 -1.75 3.28
C PHE A 135 0.93 -1.81 2.76
N LEU A 136 1.19 -1.24 1.59
CA LEU A 136 2.54 -1.22 1.02
C LEU A 136 3.50 -0.41 1.89
N PHE A 137 3.05 0.72 2.44
CA PHE A 137 3.85 1.50 3.39
C PHE A 137 4.21 0.71 4.65
N ALA A 138 3.22 0.08 5.29
CA ALA A 138 3.43 -0.69 6.51
C ALA A 138 4.36 -1.88 6.27
N LEU A 139 4.19 -2.58 5.15
CA LEU A 139 5.08 -3.65 4.72
C LEU A 139 6.51 -3.14 4.48
N ALA A 140 6.68 -2.02 3.77
CA ALA A 140 7.98 -1.41 3.54
C ALA A 140 8.66 -0.99 4.85
N LEU A 141 7.92 -0.35 5.78
CA LEU A 141 8.43 0.04 7.09
C LEU A 141 8.91 -1.19 7.88
N TRP A 142 8.09 -2.24 7.95
CA TRP A 142 8.45 -3.46 8.65
C TRP A 142 9.71 -4.11 8.05
N LEU A 143 9.79 -4.22 6.73
CA LEU A 143 10.97 -4.73 6.02
C LEU A 143 12.21 -3.88 6.28
N ALA A 144 12.06 -2.55 6.30
CA ALA A 144 13.17 -1.63 6.54
C ALA A 144 13.76 -1.77 7.95
N LEU A 145 12.90 -2.05 8.94
CA LEU A 145 13.29 -2.24 10.34
C LEU A 145 13.79 -3.66 10.64
N LYS A 146 13.34 -4.67 9.89
CA LYS A 146 13.59 -6.08 10.20
C LYS A 146 15.03 -6.51 9.96
N ASP A 147 15.57 -6.27 8.76
CA ASP A 147 16.95 -6.65 8.42
C ASP A 147 17.49 -5.82 7.26
N HIS A 148 18.81 -5.67 7.18
CA HIS A 148 19.51 -4.95 6.12
C HIS A 148 19.17 -5.47 4.72
N ARG A 149 19.05 -6.80 4.52
CA ARG A 149 18.75 -7.36 3.20
C ARG A 149 17.32 -7.05 2.75
N ALA A 150 16.40 -6.95 3.70
CA ALA A 150 14.99 -6.65 3.43
C ALA A 150 14.75 -5.18 3.04
N ARG A 151 15.68 -4.26 3.37
CA ARG A 151 15.56 -2.82 3.04
C ARG A 151 15.53 -2.56 1.54
N VAL A 152 16.23 -3.35 0.74
CA VAL A 152 16.18 -3.23 -0.73
C VAL A 152 14.77 -3.46 -1.24
N LEU A 153 14.11 -4.51 -0.74
CA LEU A 153 12.72 -4.80 -1.05
C LEU A 153 11.78 -3.73 -0.49
N ALA A 154 12.05 -3.19 0.70
CA ALA A 154 11.32 -2.04 1.24
C ALA A 154 11.36 -0.84 0.29
N GLY A 155 12.55 -0.51 -0.24
CA GLY A 155 12.72 0.53 -1.25
C GLY A 155 11.87 0.29 -2.49
N LEU A 156 11.94 -0.91 -3.08
CA LEU A 156 11.12 -1.28 -4.24
C LEU A 156 9.61 -1.14 -3.98
N ILE A 157 9.15 -1.68 -2.86
CA ILE A 157 7.73 -1.64 -2.47
C ILE A 157 7.27 -0.19 -2.26
N LEU A 158 8.12 0.65 -1.68
CA LEU A 158 7.81 2.05 -1.44
C LEU A 158 7.73 2.86 -2.75
N GLY A 159 8.61 2.57 -3.71
CA GLY A 159 8.51 3.11 -5.07
C GLY A 159 7.24 2.66 -5.80
N PHE A 160 6.85 1.40 -5.62
CA PHE A 160 5.58 0.86 -6.12
C PHE A 160 4.37 1.56 -5.47
N ALA A 161 4.42 1.80 -4.16
CA ALA A 161 3.37 2.46 -3.39
C ALA A 161 3.06 3.89 -3.87
N LEU A 162 4.07 4.64 -4.36
CA LEU A 162 3.88 6.00 -4.88
C LEU A 162 2.75 6.07 -5.91
N TRP A 163 2.66 5.06 -6.77
CA TRP A 163 1.65 5.01 -7.83
C TRP A 163 0.39 4.24 -7.45
N THR A 164 0.22 3.88 -6.17
CA THR A 164 -1.08 3.46 -5.62
C THR A 164 -1.90 4.64 -5.10
N ARG A 165 -1.21 5.68 -4.59
CA ARG A 165 -1.79 6.93 -4.07
C ARG A 165 -0.69 8.00 -3.96
N TYR A 166 -0.56 8.86 -4.97
CA TYR A 166 0.53 9.84 -5.03
C TYR A 166 0.37 10.97 -4.00
N GLU A 167 -0.82 11.16 -3.44
CA GLU A 167 -1.10 12.07 -2.34
C GLU A 167 -0.29 11.71 -1.07
N PHE A 168 0.14 10.44 -0.96
CA PHE A 168 0.99 9.98 0.13
C PHE A 168 2.50 10.10 -0.18
N ALA A 169 2.88 10.81 -1.25
CA ALA A 169 4.27 11.01 -1.64
C ALA A 169 5.14 11.53 -0.49
N PHE A 170 4.64 12.44 0.35
CA PHE A 170 5.37 12.94 1.51
C PHE A 170 5.64 11.86 2.56
N LEU A 171 4.66 11.00 2.82
CA LEU A 171 4.84 9.87 3.74
C LEU A 171 5.88 8.89 3.20
N PHE A 172 5.82 8.59 1.90
CA PHE A 172 6.78 7.69 1.24
C PHE A 172 8.18 8.29 1.21
N ALA A 173 8.30 9.58 0.89
CA ALA A 173 9.57 10.29 0.93
C ALA A 173 10.17 10.31 2.35
N GLY A 174 9.33 10.46 3.38
CA GLY A 174 9.74 10.37 4.79
C GLY A 174 10.37 9.01 5.13
N LEU A 175 9.79 7.91 4.67
CA LEU A 175 10.37 6.58 4.87
C LEU A 175 11.63 6.36 4.03
N ALA A 176 11.68 6.85 2.80
CA ALA A 176 12.89 6.80 1.98
C ALA A 176 14.05 7.57 2.65
N PHE A 177 13.75 8.76 3.20
CA PHE A 177 14.68 9.56 3.99
C PHE A 177 15.15 8.82 5.24
N PHE A 178 14.23 8.20 5.99
CA PHE A 178 14.57 7.37 7.14
C PHE A 178 15.54 6.23 6.77
N ILE A 179 15.29 5.54 5.66
CA ILE A 179 16.18 4.47 5.16
C ILE A 179 17.56 5.03 4.78
N ALA A 180 17.59 6.14 4.05
CA ALA A 180 18.84 6.73 3.57
C ALA A 180 19.72 7.26 4.70
N PHE A 181 19.15 8.04 5.62
CA PHE A 181 19.92 8.87 6.55
C PHE A 181 19.93 8.34 7.98
N VAL A 182 18.82 7.76 8.45
CA VAL A 182 18.74 7.20 9.81
C VAL A 182 19.32 5.79 9.82
N GLN A 183 18.90 4.94 8.88
CA GLN A 183 19.40 3.57 8.73
C GLN A 183 20.72 3.49 7.94
N ARG A 184 21.20 4.63 7.41
CA ARG A 184 22.45 4.79 6.64
C ARG A 184 22.55 3.83 5.46
N ASP A 185 21.44 3.56 4.79
CA ASP A 185 21.36 2.64 3.65
C ASP A 185 20.86 3.37 2.39
N LEU A 186 21.72 4.24 1.85
CA LEU A 186 21.41 5.01 0.65
C LEU A 186 21.10 4.08 -0.54
N LYS A 187 21.77 2.92 -0.62
CA LYS A 187 21.49 1.93 -1.66
C LYS A 187 20.04 1.50 -1.59
N ALA A 188 19.55 1.04 -0.44
CA ALA A 188 18.15 0.64 -0.30
C ALA A 188 17.17 1.79 -0.59
N ALA A 189 17.49 3.02 -0.20
CA ALA A 189 16.66 4.18 -0.51
C ALA A 189 16.58 4.47 -2.01
N LEU A 190 17.66 4.29 -2.78
CA LEU A 190 17.66 4.48 -4.23
C LEU A 190 16.75 3.48 -4.97
N PHE A 191 16.46 2.31 -4.38
CA PHE A 191 15.53 1.34 -4.98
C PHE A 191 14.08 1.86 -5.03
N THR A 192 13.75 2.92 -4.27
CA THR A 192 12.46 3.62 -4.39
C THR A 192 12.25 4.26 -5.76
N LEU A 193 13.33 4.52 -6.50
CA LEU A 193 13.28 5.16 -7.81
C LEU A 193 13.07 4.16 -8.96
N ILE A 194 13.27 2.86 -8.74
CA ILE A 194 13.24 1.86 -9.82
C ILE A 194 11.85 1.79 -10.45
N TRP A 195 10.80 1.60 -9.65
CA TRP A 195 9.45 1.50 -10.19
C TRP A 195 8.98 2.79 -10.86
N PRO A 196 9.10 3.99 -10.23
CA PRO A 196 8.79 5.25 -10.91
C PRO A 196 9.59 5.46 -12.20
N ALA A 197 10.89 5.15 -12.22
CA ALA A 197 11.70 5.30 -13.42
C ALA A 197 11.24 4.37 -14.54
N LEU A 198 10.95 3.10 -14.22
CA LEU A 198 10.42 2.14 -15.19
C LEU A 198 9.07 2.59 -15.74
N TYR A 199 8.15 2.99 -14.86
CA TYR A 199 6.81 3.44 -15.24
C TYR A 199 6.85 4.68 -16.15
N LEU A 200 7.60 5.71 -15.75
CA LEU A 200 7.72 6.95 -16.51
C LEU A 200 8.44 6.72 -17.84
N SER A 201 9.49 5.91 -17.87
CA SER A 201 10.21 5.58 -19.10
C SER A 201 9.35 4.77 -20.08
N ALA A 202 8.58 3.81 -19.57
CA ALA A 202 7.66 3.02 -20.39
C ALA A 202 6.57 3.91 -20.99
N GLY A 203 5.98 4.81 -20.20
CA GLY A 203 4.99 5.75 -20.69
C GLY A 203 5.58 6.73 -21.70
N ALA A 204 6.83 7.17 -21.52
CA ALA A 204 7.48 8.05 -22.46
C ALA A 204 7.71 7.37 -23.82
N ALA A 205 8.08 6.10 -23.81
CA ALA A 205 8.21 5.31 -25.03
C ALA A 205 6.85 5.09 -25.72
N TRP A 206 5.80 4.82 -24.95
CA TRP A 206 4.44 4.58 -25.45
C TRP A 206 3.80 5.83 -26.06
N HIS A 207 3.84 6.95 -25.32
CA HIS A 207 3.27 8.22 -25.74
C HIS A 207 4.17 9.02 -26.69
N LYS A 208 5.43 8.58 -26.87
CA LYS A 208 6.49 9.32 -27.59
C LYS A 208 6.71 10.73 -27.03
N ASP A 209 6.56 10.87 -25.72
CA ASP A 209 6.63 12.14 -24.99
C ASP A 209 7.28 11.94 -23.61
N LEU A 210 8.41 12.61 -23.35
CA LEU A 210 9.11 12.52 -22.07
C LEU A 210 8.31 13.08 -20.89
N LEU A 211 7.38 14.01 -21.16
CA LEU A 211 6.55 14.68 -20.16
C LEU A 211 5.10 14.20 -20.21
N TRP A 212 4.85 13.02 -20.77
CA TRP A 212 3.50 12.45 -20.94
C TRP A 212 2.66 12.48 -19.64
N PHE A 213 3.28 12.29 -18.49
CA PHE A 213 2.62 12.31 -17.18
C PHE A 213 2.01 13.67 -16.80
N LEU A 214 2.44 14.77 -17.44
CA LEU A 214 1.85 16.10 -17.28
C LEU A 214 0.73 16.36 -18.29
N HIS A 215 0.72 15.64 -19.41
CA HIS A 215 -0.18 15.87 -20.54
C HIS A 215 -1.36 14.88 -20.59
N PHE A 216 -1.25 13.73 -19.91
CA PHE A 216 -2.26 12.68 -19.91
C PHE A 216 -2.76 12.43 -18.48
N PRO A 217 -4.04 12.70 -18.16
CA PRO A 217 -5.17 12.92 -19.08
C PRO A 217 -5.16 14.31 -19.71
N GLN A 218 -5.44 14.43 -21.01
CA GLN A 218 -5.94 15.70 -21.52
C GLN A 218 -7.23 16.02 -20.74
N LEU A 219 -7.19 17.04 -19.89
CA LEU A 219 -8.37 17.52 -19.16
C LEU A 219 -9.25 18.43 -20.02
N TYR A 220 -8.97 18.59 -21.32
CA TYR A 220 -9.80 19.39 -22.23
C TYR A 220 -9.74 18.88 -23.68
N LEU A 221 -10.93 18.90 -24.33
CA LEU A 221 -11.28 18.74 -25.76
C LEU A 221 -11.42 17.26 -26.21
N ASP A 222 -12.60 16.70 -26.52
CA ASP A 222 -13.86 17.24 -27.07
C ASP A 222 -15.13 16.81 -26.28
#